data_AF-A0A6J5E323-F1
#
_entry.id   AF-A0A6J5E323-F1
#
_cell.length_a   1.000
_cell.length_b   1.000
_cell.length_c   1.000
_cell.angle_alpha   90.00
_cell.angle_beta   90.00
_cell.angle_gamma   90.00
#
_symmetry.space_group_name_H-M   'P 1'
#
loop_
_entity.id
_entity.type
_entity.pdbx_description
1 polymer ?
#
loop_
_entity_poly.entity_id
_entity_poly.type
_entity_poly.pdbx_seq_one_letter_code
_entity_poly.pdbx_strand_id
1 'polypeptide(L)'
;MADAPLAQSPLQSEELRKMDRYWQACNYLSAGMIYLRANPLLRKPLAAEHIKRRLLGHWGSDPGQSFLLVHLNRLIKQRDLNVIFVSGPGHGAPATLAHSYLEGRYSEIYPDRSETEEGMAQFFRLFSFPGGVGSHCTPETPGSIHEKAANSATACRMRMARHSTTRI
;
A
#
# COMPACT_ATOMS: atom_id res chain seq x y z
N MET A 1 3.74 31.58 -5.45
CA MET A 1 2.56 30.77 -5.82
C MET A 1 1.63 30.79 -4.63
N ALA A 2 0.40 31.28 -4.80
CA ALA A 2 -0.46 31.67 -3.68
C ALA A 2 -0.85 30.46 -2.80
N ASP A 3 -0.55 30.57 -1.50
CA ASP A 3 -1.15 29.76 -0.44
C ASP A 3 -2.65 30.02 -0.43
N ALA A 4 -3.42 29.24 -1.20
CA ALA A 4 -4.86 29.22 -1.02
C ALA A 4 -5.13 28.71 0.40
N PRO A 5 -5.79 29.51 1.26
CA PRO A 5 -5.98 29.18 2.67
C PRO A 5 -6.63 27.81 2.80
N LEU A 6 -6.22 27.04 3.81
CA LEU A 6 -6.90 25.79 4.15
C LEU A 6 -8.38 26.12 4.34
N ALA A 7 -9.27 25.43 3.63
CA ALA A 7 -10.68 25.53 3.88
C ALA A 7 -10.89 25.20 5.37
N GLN A 8 -11.35 26.19 6.14
CA GLN A 8 -11.54 26.05 7.59
C GLN A 8 -12.76 25.19 7.94
N SER A 9 -13.52 24.77 6.93
CA SER A 9 -14.65 23.87 7.08
C SER A 9 -14.17 22.41 7.18
N PRO A 10 -14.81 21.58 8.02
CA PRO A 10 -14.53 20.15 8.06
C PRO A 10 -14.64 19.48 6.68
N LEU A 11 -13.90 18.39 6.50
CA LEU A 11 -14.00 17.57 5.28
C LEU A 11 -15.42 17.07 5.09
N GLN A 12 -15.86 17.01 3.84
CA GLN A 12 -17.16 16.48 3.49
C GLN A 12 -17.24 15.01 3.92
N SER A 13 -18.40 14.58 4.44
CA SER A 13 -18.57 13.22 4.96
C SER A 13 -18.29 12.15 3.90
N GLU A 14 -18.54 12.43 2.63
CA GLU A 14 -18.22 11.56 1.50
C GLU A 14 -16.71 11.36 1.32
N GLU A 15 -15.94 12.44 1.40
CA GLU A 15 -14.48 12.43 1.22
C GLU A 15 -13.83 11.62 2.35
N LEU A 16 -14.26 11.87 3.59
CA LEU A 16 -13.83 11.09 4.76
C LEU A 16 -14.14 9.60 4.60
N ARG A 17 -15.35 9.26 4.12
CA ARG A 17 -15.74 7.85 3.91
C ARG A 17 -14.87 7.18 2.84
N LYS A 18 -14.55 7.88 1.75
CA LYS A 18 -13.68 7.34 0.70
C LYS A 18 -12.26 7.11 1.22
N MET A 19 -11.71 8.07 1.97
CA MET A 19 -10.40 7.95 2.59
C MET A 19 -10.33 6.79 3.58
N ASP A 20 -11.33 6.67 4.46
CA ASP A 20 -11.42 5.57 5.43
C ASP A 20 -11.51 4.21 4.74
N ARG A 21 -12.37 4.06 3.71
CA ARG A 21 -12.46 2.81 2.93
C ARG A 21 -11.15 2.47 2.22
N TYR A 22 -10.46 3.47 1.68
CA TYR A 22 -9.16 3.26 1.04
C TYR A 22 -8.10 2.82 2.06
N TRP A 23 -8.05 3.47 3.22
CA TRP A 23 -7.18 3.09 4.33
C TRP A 23 -7.46 1.65 4.81
N GLN A 24 -8.73 1.27 4.98
CA GLN A 24 -9.13 -0.10 5.32
C GLN A 24 -8.72 -1.11 4.24
N ALA A 25 -8.83 -0.75 2.95
CA ALA A 25 -8.37 -1.60 1.86
C ALA A 25 -6.85 -1.80 1.90
N CYS A 26 -6.07 -0.73 2.15
CA CYS A 26 -4.62 -0.84 2.33
C CYS A 26 -4.25 -1.74 3.51
N ASN A 27 -4.93 -1.57 4.64
CA ASN A 27 -4.73 -2.39 5.83
C ASN A 27 -5.07 -3.86 5.58
N TYR A 28 -6.17 -4.12 4.86
CA TYR A 28 -6.57 -5.47 4.46
C TYR A 28 -5.52 -6.14 3.58
N LEU A 29 -5.02 -5.44 2.54
CA LEU A 29 -3.97 -5.96 1.68
C LEU A 29 -2.67 -6.20 2.46
N SER A 30 -2.35 -5.33 3.42
CA SER A 30 -1.16 -5.46 4.27
C SER A 30 -1.23 -6.71 5.14
N ALA A 31 -2.35 -6.92 5.82
CA ALA A 31 -2.61 -8.16 6.56
C ALA A 31 -2.64 -9.38 5.63
N GLY A 32 -3.28 -9.28 4.47
CA GLY A 32 -3.33 -10.35 3.47
C GLY A 32 -1.94 -10.80 3.01
N MET A 33 -1.05 -9.85 2.72
CA MET A 33 0.35 -10.13 2.40
C MET A 33 1.08 -10.85 3.53
N ILE A 34 0.88 -10.47 4.78
CA ILE A 34 1.56 -11.09 5.92
C ILE A 34 1.03 -12.51 6.20
N TYR A 35 -0.28 -12.71 6.14
CA TYR A 35 -0.92 -13.91 6.69
C TYR A 35 -1.42 -14.90 5.63
N LEU A 36 -1.92 -14.46 4.49
CA LEU A 36 -2.68 -15.30 3.56
C LEU A 36 -1.82 -15.84 2.41
N ARG A 37 -2.10 -17.08 1.99
CA ARG A 37 -1.55 -17.70 0.76
C ARG A 37 -2.63 -18.10 -0.25
N ALA A 38 -3.89 -18.13 0.18
CA ALA A 38 -5.08 -18.47 -0.61
C ALA A 38 -6.32 -17.77 -0.02
N ASN A 39 -7.45 -17.82 -0.73
CA ASN A 39 -8.72 -17.19 -0.33
C ASN A 39 -8.55 -15.69 0.01
N PRO A 40 -7.98 -14.88 -0.89
CA PRO A 40 -7.53 -13.52 -0.59
C PRO A 40 -8.67 -12.55 -0.28
N LEU A 41 -9.91 -12.87 -0.67
CA LEU A 41 -11.11 -12.07 -0.38
C LEU A 41 -12.01 -12.72 0.70
N LEU A 42 -11.56 -13.81 1.32
CA LEU A 42 -12.32 -14.55 2.34
C LEU A 42 -13.74 -14.95 1.88
N ARG A 43 -13.92 -15.29 0.60
CA ARG A 43 -15.22 -15.76 0.06
C ARG A 43 -15.69 -17.07 0.69
N LYS A 44 -14.74 -17.86 1.20
CA LYS A 44 -15.00 -19.02 2.05
C LYS A 44 -14.58 -18.69 3.50
N PRO A 45 -15.19 -19.32 4.52
CA PRO A 45 -14.71 -19.20 5.89
C PRO A 45 -13.20 -19.44 5.99
N LEU A 46 -12.53 -18.65 6.84
CA LEU A 46 -11.08 -18.75 7.02
C LEU A 46 -10.74 -20.14 7.61
N ALA A 47 -9.77 -20.80 7.00
CA ALA A 47 -9.27 -22.11 7.40
C ALA A 47 -7.75 -22.06 7.50
N ALA A 48 -7.15 -22.93 8.33
CA ALA A 48 -5.71 -22.97 8.54
C ALA A 48 -4.92 -23.13 7.22
N GLU A 49 -5.49 -23.83 6.24
CA GLU A 49 -4.89 -24.02 4.92
C GLU A 49 -4.78 -22.73 4.09
N HIS A 50 -5.52 -21.67 4.42
CA HIS A 50 -5.41 -20.36 3.77
C HIS A 50 -4.26 -19.52 4.32
N ILE A 51 -3.71 -19.89 5.47
CA ILE A 51 -2.67 -19.13 6.18
C ILE A 51 -1.28 -19.63 5.75
N LYS A 52 -0.32 -18.72 5.64
CA LYS A 52 1.09 -19.06 5.39
C LYS A 52 1.65 -19.91 6.54
N ARG A 53 2.41 -20.96 6.20
CA ARG A 53 3.07 -21.83 7.20
C ARG A 53 4.14 -21.08 8.00
N ARG A 54 4.76 -20.06 7.41
CA ARG A 54 5.72 -19.18 8.06
C ARG A 54 5.23 -17.75 7.90
N LEU A 55 4.96 -17.09 9.02
CA LEU A 55 4.49 -15.71 9.06
C LEU A 55 5.71 -14.79 9.08
N LEU A 56 5.84 -13.96 8.05
CA LEU A 56 6.95 -13.01 7.89
C LEU A 56 6.39 -11.68 7.44
N GLY A 57 6.88 -10.61 8.07
CA GLY A 57 6.39 -9.24 7.87
C GLY A 57 6.13 -8.55 9.20
N HIS A 58 5.93 -7.23 9.16
CA HIS A 58 5.71 -6.42 10.35
C HIS A 58 4.43 -5.63 10.20
N TRP A 59 3.42 -5.96 11.00
CA TRP A 59 2.15 -5.23 11.02
C TRP A 59 2.24 -3.87 11.73
N GLY A 60 3.08 -3.75 12.77
CA GLY A 60 2.97 -2.67 13.76
C GLY A 60 2.99 -1.24 13.21
N SER A 61 3.72 -0.98 12.12
CA SER A 61 3.78 0.34 11.49
C SER A 61 2.87 0.48 10.26
N ASP A 62 2.29 -0.59 9.74
CA ASP A 62 1.54 -0.56 8.47
C ASP A 62 0.28 0.31 8.52
N PRO A 63 -0.58 0.24 9.56
CA PRO A 63 -1.78 1.07 9.62
C PRO A 63 -1.47 2.55 9.72
N GLY A 64 -0.45 2.91 10.51
CA GLY A 64 -0.02 4.30 10.67
C GLY A 64 0.59 4.89 9.40
N GLN A 65 1.41 4.10 8.71
CA GLN A 65 1.98 4.50 7.42
C GLN A 65 0.89 4.66 6.34
N SER A 66 -0.03 3.69 6.25
CA SER A 66 -1.14 3.76 5.29
C SER A 66 -2.03 4.96 5.56
N PHE A 67 -2.32 5.26 6.84
CA PHE A 67 -3.08 6.45 7.23
C PHE A 67 -2.40 7.73 6.74
N LEU A 68 -1.11 7.91 7.02
CA LEU A 68 -0.34 9.06 6.54
C LEU A 68 -0.36 9.16 5.01
N LEU A 69 -0.17 8.04 4.31
CA LEU A 69 -0.17 8.00 2.85
C LEU A 69 -1.54 8.32 2.24
N VAL A 70 -2.65 7.90 2.85
CA VAL A 70 -4.02 8.28 2.42
C VAL A 70 -4.18 9.80 2.47
N HIS A 71 -3.80 10.41 3.59
CA HIS A 71 -3.88 11.86 3.76
C HIS A 71 -2.91 12.62 2.85
N LEU A 72 -1.72 12.07 2.61
CA LEU A 72 -0.75 12.64 1.67
C LEU A 72 -1.27 12.57 0.23
N ASN A 73 -1.86 11.44 -0.17
CA ASN A 73 -2.51 11.26 -1.48
C ASN A 73 -3.59 12.32 -1.73
N ARG A 74 -4.41 12.61 -0.71
CA ARG A 74 -5.39 13.70 -0.76
C ARG A 74 -4.74 15.05 -1.04
N LEU A 75 -3.66 15.39 -0.32
CA LEU A 75 -2.95 16.66 -0.53
C LEU A 75 -2.31 16.75 -1.93
N ILE A 76 -1.71 15.66 -2.40
CA ILE A 76 -1.13 15.57 -3.74
C ILE A 76 -2.18 15.87 -4.80
N LYS A 77 -3.36 15.23 -4.71
CA LYS A 77 -4.46 15.46 -5.65
C LYS A 77 -5.05 16.87 -5.54
N GLN A 78 -5.31 17.34 -4.33
CA GLN A 78 -5.95 18.64 -4.10
C GLN A 78 -5.08 19.82 -4.56
N ARG A 79 -3.75 19.67 -4.50
CA ARG A 79 -2.79 20.77 -4.70
C ARG A 79 -1.82 20.53 -5.86
N ASP A 80 -1.99 19.47 -6.65
CA ASP A 80 -1.07 19.01 -7.72
C ASP A 80 0.41 18.99 -7.27
N LEU A 81 0.67 18.36 -6.12
CA LEU A 81 2.00 18.34 -5.53
C LEU A 81 2.89 17.27 -6.17
N ASN A 82 4.17 17.58 -6.30
CA ASN A 82 5.20 16.60 -6.62
C ASN A 82 5.89 16.14 -5.33
N VAL A 83 5.53 14.94 -4.83
CA VAL A 83 6.00 14.47 -3.52
C VAL A 83 6.76 13.15 -3.65
N ILE A 84 7.78 12.99 -2.81
CA ILE A 84 8.44 11.71 -2.55
C ILE A 84 8.15 11.36 -1.10
N PHE A 85 7.63 10.14 -0.86
CA PHE A 85 7.42 9.65 0.49
C PHE A 85 8.63 8.82 0.94
N VAL A 86 9.18 9.18 2.09
CA VAL A 86 10.30 8.46 2.70
C VAL A 86 9.84 7.88 4.05
N SER A 87 9.59 6.58 4.06
CA SER A 87 9.21 5.82 5.25
C SER A 87 10.41 5.56 6.15
N GLY A 88 10.46 6.21 7.32
CA GLY A 88 11.39 5.83 8.39
C GLY A 88 11.33 4.33 8.74
N PRO A 89 10.16 3.78 9.11
CA PRO A 89 10.00 2.36 9.45
C PRO A 89 9.87 1.48 8.20
N GLY A 90 10.97 1.29 7.48
CA GLY A 90 11.05 0.54 6.22
C GLY A 90 10.62 -0.94 6.28
N HIS A 91 10.52 -1.50 7.48
CA HIS A 91 10.00 -2.85 7.69
C HIS A 91 8.47 -2.96 7.47
N GLY A 92 7.76 -1.83 7.38
CA GLY A 92 6.34 -1.75 7.01
C GLY A 92 6.14 -1.60 5.50
N ALA A 93 6.86 -2.41 4.73
CA ALA A 93 6.71 -2.48 3.28
C ALA A 93 5.27 -2.78 2.81
N PRO A 94 4.47 -3.63 3.50
CA PRO A 94 3.10 -3.93 3.10
C PRO A 94 2.24 -2.67 2.90
N ALA A 95 2.37 -1.65 3.76
CA ALA A 95 1.64 -0.38 3.59
C ALA A 95 1.92 0.27 2.23
N THR A 96 3.20 0.38 1.86
CA THR A 96 3.57 1.01 0.58
C THR A 96 3.20 0.17 -0.64
N LEU A 97 3.34 -1.16 -0.54
CA LEU A 97 2.97 -2.10 -1.58
C LEU A 97 1.46 -2.10 -1.82
N ALA A 98 0.66 -2.02 -0.76
CA ALA A 98 -0.80 -1.95 -0.86
C ALA A 98 -1.27 -0.69 -1.62
N HIS A 99 -0.68 0.47 -1.35
CA HIS A 99 -0.94 1.70 -2.11
C HIS A 99 -0.59 1.53 -3.59
N SER A 100 0.61 1.03 -3.89
CA SER A 100 1.06 0.80 -5.27
C SER A 100 0.14 -0.19 -6.03
N TYR A 101 -0.37 -1.20 -5.34
CA TYR A 101 -1.31 -2.16 -5.89
C TYR A 101 -2.68 -1.54 -6.19
N LEU A 102 -3.29 -0.82 -5.24
CA LEU A 102 -4.60 -0.18 -5.43
C LEU A 102 -4.58 0.99 -6.42
N GLU A 103 -3.41 1.57 -6.68
CA GLU A 103 -3.19 2.56 -7.74
C GLU A 103 -2.94 1.92 -9.12
N GLY A 104 -2.92 0.59 -9.21
CA GLY A 104 -2.67 -0.18 -10.45
C GLY A 104 -1.21 -0.23 -10.89
N ARG A 105 -0.32 0.58 -10.28
CA ARG A 105 1.11 0.66 -10.65
C ARG A 105 1.86 -0.62 -10.42
N TYR A 106 1.50 -1.35 -9.37
CA TYR A 106 2.10 -2.64 -9.12
C TYR A 106 1.79 -3.63 -10.24
N SER A 107 0.54 -3.65 -10.71
CA SER A 107 0.08 -4.54 -11.78
C SER A 107 0.57 -4.13 -13.18
N GLU A 108 0.84 -2.85 -13.42
CA GLU A 108 1.48 -2.39 -14.66
C GLU A 108 2.88 -2.99 -14.86
N ILE A 109 3.62 -3.19 -13.76
CA ILE A 109 4.98 -3.74 -13.78
C ILE A 109 4.97 -5.27 -13.64
N TYR A 110 4.03 -5.80 -12.84
CA TYR A 110 3.86 -7.24 -12.61
C TYR A 110 2.44 -7.67 -13.03
N PRO A 111 2.18 -7.94 -14.31
CA PRO A 111 0.85 -8.28 -14.81
C PRO A 111 0.23 -9.55 -14.20
N ASP A 112 1.08 -10.47 -13.71
CA ASP A 112 0.67 -11.69 -12.99
C ASP A 112 0.07 -11.38 -11.59
N ARG A 113 0.16 -10.13 -11.14
CA ARG A 113 -0.37 -9.60 -9.88
C ARG A 113 -1.36 -8.48 -10.19
N SER A 114 -2.31 -8.78 -11.08
CA SER A 114 -3.40 -7.90 -11.50
C SER A 114 -4.43 -7.63 -10.40
N GLU A 115 -5.26 -6.61 -10.56
CA GLU A 115 -6.40 -6.29 -9.67
C GLU A 115 -7.58 -7.29 -9.80
N THR A 116 -7.28 -8.57 -9.96
CA THR A 116 -8.22 -9.70 -9.96
C THR A 116 -8.08 -10.49 -8.66
N GLU A 117 -9.00 -11.44 -8.40
CA GLU A 117 -8.89 -12.30 -7.22
C GLU A 117 -7.65 -13.21 -7.30
N GLU A 118 -7.36 -13.74 -8.49
CA GLU A 118 -6.18 -14.57 -8.76
C GLU A 118 -4.89 -13.75 -8.62
N GLY A 119 -4.85 -12.54 -9.18
CA GLY A 119 -3.71 -11.64 -9.07
C GLY A 119 -3.46 -11.20 -7.63
N MET A 120 -4.52 -10.95 -6.85
CA MET A 120 -4.41 -10.66 -5.41
C MET A 120 -3.89 -11.87 -4.62
N ALA A 121 -4.36 -13.08 -4.94
CA ALA A 121 -3.85 -14.30 -4.31
C ALA A 121 -2.34 -14.48 -4.57
N GLN A 122 -1.90 -14.20 -5.79
CA GLN A 122 -0.49 -14.23 -6.18
C GLN A 122 0.31 -13.14 -5.44
N PHE A 123 -0.21 -11.92 -5.39
CA PHE A 123 0.37 -10.80 -4.67
C PHE A 123 0.58 -11.12 -3.18
N PHE A 124 -0.42 -11.69 -2.50
CA PHE A 124 -0.29 -12.11 -1.10
C PHE A 124 0.73 -13.23 -0.95
N ARG A 125 0.66 -14.26 -1.79
CA ARG A 125 1.52 -15.45 -1.68
C ARG A 125 3.00 -15.11 -1.82
N LEU A 126 3.36 -14.22 -2.73
CA LEU A 126 4.75 -13.88 -3.04
C LEU A 126 5.41 -12.96 -2.01
N PHE A 127 4.65 -12.26 -1.16
CA PHE A 127 5.24 -11.43 -0.11
C PHE A 127 6.03 -12.28 0.91
N SER A 128 7.30 -11.95 1.13
CA SER A 128 8.22 -12.64 2.05
C SER A 128 8.28 -14.16 1.83
N PHE A 129 8.15 -14.62 0.60
CA PHE A 129 8.24 -16.04 0.23
C PHE A 129 9.54 -16.31 -0.53
N PRO A 130 10.17 -17.49 -0.40
CA PRO A 130 11.35 -17.83 -1.21
C PRO A 130 11.09 -17.65 -2.71
N GLY A 131 11.91 -16.84 -3.39
CA GLY A 131 11.71 -16.48 -4.81
C GLY A 131 10.62 -15.44 -5.09
N GLY A 132 10.05 -14.83 -4.04
CA GLY A 132 9.05 -13.75 -4.12
C GLY A 132 9.63 -12.37 -3.79
N VAL A 133 8.78 -11.47 -3.29
CA VAL A 133 9.16 -10.09 -2.90
C VAL A 133 9.70 -10.08 -1.47
N GLY A 134 10.76 -9.32 -1.20
CA GLY A 134 11.34 -9.17 0.13
C GLY A 134 10.39 -8.53 1.16
N SER A 135 10.73 -8.62 2.44
CA SER A 135 9.92 -8.07 3.55
C SER A 135 10.14 -6.57 3.78
N HIS A 136 11.08 -5.96 3.06
CA HIS A 136 11.36 -4.52 3.02
C HIS A 136 10.97 -3.96 1.65
N CYS A 137 10.95 -2.64 1.47
CA CYS A 137 10.78 -2.04 0.14
C CYS A 137 12.07 -2.19 -0.68
N THR A 138 12.31 -3.41 -1.13
CA THR A 138 13.42 -3.78 -1.99
C THR A 138 13.30 -3.08 -3.37
N PRO A 139 14.36 -3.00 -4.18
CA PRO A 139 14.34 -2.34 -5.50
C PRO A 139 13.26 -2.87 -6.45
N GLU A 140 12.79 -4.10 -6.24
CA GLU A 140 11.70 -4.70 -7.01
C GLU A 140 10.33 -4.05 -6.69
N THR A 141 10.23 -3.26 -5.62
CA THR A 141 9.02 -2.50 -5.27
C THR A 141 8.88 -1.29 -6.18
N PRO A 142 7.79 -1.15 -6.96
CA PRO A 142 7.56 0.01 -7.80
C PRO A 142 7.57 1.32 -7.01
N GLY A 143 8.50 2.19 -7.37
CA GLY A 143 8.74 3.46 -6.68
C GLY A 143 9.84 3.40 -5.62
N SER A 144 10.29 2.23 -5.15
CA SER A 144 11.41 2.18 -4.21
C SER A 144 12.69 2.72 -4.86
N ILE A 145 13.33 3.68 -4.19
CA ILE A 145 14.66 4.17 -4.51
C ILE A 145 15.65 3.87 -3.37
N HIS A 146 15.21 3.14 -2.33
CA HIS A 146 16.05 2.78 -1.16
C HIS A 146 15.51 1.60 -0.33
N GLU A 147 16.34 0.57 -0.13
CA GLU A 147 16.08 -0.58 0.76
C GLU A 147 17.02 -0.52 1.97
N LYS A 148 16.52 -0.38 3.22
CA LYS A 148 17.38 -0.50 4.43
C LYS A 148 16.68 -1.03 5.68
N ALA A 149 17.48 -1.71 6.52
CA ALA A 149 17.16 -2.19 7.86
C ALA A 149 17.44 -1.12 8.94
N ALA A 150 16.53 -1.03 9.91
CA ALA A 150 16.59 -0.42 11.24
C ALA A 150 17.00 1.07 11.42
N ASN A 151 17.84 1.70 10.59
CA ASN A 151 18.38 3.05 10.88
C ASN A 151 18.51 4.00 9.66
N SER A 152 17.74 3.82 8.59
CA SER A 152 17.60 4.85 7.54
C SER A 152 16.29 4.70 6.78
N ALA A 153 15.70 5.83 6.41
CA ALA A 153 14.37 5.90 5.84
C ALA A 153 14.31 5.33 4.40
N THR A 154 13.32 4.47 4.17
CA THR A 154 12.92 3.87 2.89
C THR A 154 12.22 4.90 2.01
N ALA A 155 12.87 5.35 0.94
CA ALA A 155 12.25 6.25 -0.02
C ALA A 155 11.49 5.43 -1.07
N CYS A 156 10.17 5.57 -1.10
CA CYS A 156 9.37 5.18 -2.25
C CYS A 156 9.00 6.45 -3.00
N ARG A 157 9.65 6.71 -4.13
CA ARG A 157 9.14 7.58 -5.20
C ARG A 157 7.88 6.93 -5.77
N MET A 158 6.82 6.98 -5.00
CA MET A 158 5.49 6.83 -5.53
C MET A 158 5.27 8.06 -6.39
N ARG A 159 5.31 7.89 -7.72
CA ARG A 159 4.76 8.88 -8.65
C ARG A 159 3.24 8.80 -8.48
N MET A 160 2.76 9.20 -7.30
CA MET A 160 1.36 9.17 -6.90
C MET A 160 0.61 10.03 -7.91
N ALA A 161 -0.08 9.34 -8.80
CA ALA A 161 -1.31 9.78 -9.42
C ALA A 161 -1.45 11.27 -9.78
N ARG A 162 -0.57 11.83 -10.62
CA ARG A 162 -1.01 13.00 -11.44
C ARG A 162 -2.09 12.60 -12.46
N HIS A 163 -2.17 11.31 -12.79
CA HIS A 163 -3.04 10.77 -13.84
C HIS A 163 -3.84 9.53 -13.40
N SER A 164 -3.83 9.13 -12.11
CA SER A 164 -4.71 8.03 -11.68
C SER A 164 -6.13 8.56 -11.50
N THR A 165 -7.02 8.14 -12.39
CA THR A 165 -8.44 8.44 -12.39
C THR A 165 -9.23 7.73 -11.28
N THR A 166 -8.60 7.10 -10.27
CA THR A 166 -9.34 6.21 -9.38
C THR A 166 -8.97 6.30 -7.88
N ARG A 167 -10.05 6.40 -7.07
CA ARG A 167 -10.27 5.89 -5.69
C ARG A 167 -10.00 6.74 -4.43
N ILE A 168 -9.63 8.02 -4.54
CA ILE A 168 -9.94 9.07 -3.54
C ILE A 168 -10.30 10.33 -4.31
#